data_AF-A0A3B7A7V9-F1
#
_entry.id   AF-A0A3B7A7V9-F1
#
_cell.length_a   1.000
_cell.length_b   1.000
_cell.length_c   1.000
_cell.angle_alpha   90.00
_cell.angle_beta   90.00
_cell.angle_gamma   90.00
#
_symmetry.space_group_name_H-M   'P 1'
#
loop_
_entity.id
_entity.type
_entity.pdbx_description
1 polymer ?
#
loop_
_entity_poly.entity_id
_entity_poly.type
_entity_poly.pdbx_seq_one_letter_code
_entity_poly.pdbx_strand_id
1 'polypeptide(L)'
;MGRDHERMLALIERIRAACTYPGPTASCATCDTTRQGVCHGNIEQLTRSFVESTLKHILIESMLMDERVPAAHRSAHNQAHTAIARQLKSVRVVFSEDRNCVLAIEGIEQIHQALLAHFKEYDQPLEAYLTEPALPPYA
;
A
#
# COMPACT_ATOMS: atom_id res chain seq x y z
N MET A 1 9.59 -8.45 -5.36
CA MET A 1 8.92 -7.29 -5.97
C MET A 1 7.58 -7.72 -6.56
N GLY A 2 7.49 -8.25 -7.79
CA GLY A 2 6.20 -8.60 -8.41
C GLY A 2 5.18 -9.39 -7.56
N ARG A 3 5.59 -10.47 -6.86
CA ARG A 3 4.68 -11.22 -5.96
C ARG A 3 4.17 -10.40 -4.77
N ASP A 4 4.99 -9.48 -4.26
CA ASP A 4 4.59 -8.59 -3.16
C ASP A 4 3.57 -7.56 -3.66
N HIS A 5 3.78 -7.02 -4.86
CA HIS A 5 2.84 -6.11 -5.53
C HIS A 5 1.49 -6.78 -5.78
N GLU A 6 1.48 -7.98 -6.37
CA GLU A 6 0.26 -8.76 -6.60
C GLU A 6 -0.51 -9.00 -5.30
N ARG A 7 0.19 -9.35 -4.23
CA ARG A 7 -0.42 -9.54 -2.90
C ARG A 7 -1.03 -8.25 -2.38
N MET A 8 -0.34 -7.11 -2.49
CA MET A 8 -0.83 -5.81 -2.05
C MET A 8 -2.09 -5.40 -2.80
N LEU A 9 -2.08 -5.55 -4.14
CA LEU A 9 -3.25 -5.26 -4.99
C LEU A 9 -4.42 -6.19 -4.65
N ALA A 10 -4.18 -7.48 -4.44
CA ALA A 10 -5.22 -8.42 -4.02
C ALA A 10 -5.83 -8.07 -2.65
N LEU A 11 -5.03 -7.55 -1.72
CA LEU A 11 -5.54 -7.06 -0.43
C LEU A 11 -6.42 -5.82 -0.61
N ILE A 12 -6.03 -4.88 -1.47
CA ILE A 12 -6.83 -3.69 -1.81
C ILE A 12 -8.20 -4.11 -2.37
N GLU A 13 -8.23 -5.02 -3.34
CA GLU A 13 -9.48 -5.52 -3.93
C GLU A 13 -10.39 -6.19 -2.89
N ARG A 14 -9.81 -6.97 -1.98
CA ARG A 14 -10.58 -7.59 -0.88
C ARG A 14 -11.13 -6.56 0.10
N ILE A 15 -10.38 -5.49 0.40
CA ILE A 15 -10.86 -4.39 1.25
C ILE A 15 -12.05 -3.69 0.58
N ARG A 16 -11.95 -3.38 -0.72
CA ARG A 16 -13.03 -2.78 -1.50
C ARG A 16 -14.29 -3.65 -1.50
N ALA A 17 -14.13 -4.95 -1.74
CA ALA A 17 -15.24 -5.90 -1.78
C ALA A 17 -15.87 -6.18 -0.41
N ALA A 18 -15.19 -5.85 0.70
CA ALA A 18 -15.70 -6.12 2.04
C ALA A 18 -16.91 -5.24 2.42
N CYS A 19 -17.06 -4.06 1.80
CA CYS A 19 -18.24 -3.22 1.95
C CYS A 19 -19.14 -3.30 0.71
N THR A 20 -20.33 -3.87 0.86
CA THR A 20 -21.31 -4.05 -0.22
C THR A 20 -22.46 -3.03 -0.15
N TYR A 21 -22.32 -1.95 0.61
CA TYR A 21 -23.40 -0.97 0.80
C TYR A 21 -23.36 0.13 -0.27
N PRO A 22 -24.38 0.27 -1.14
CA PRO A 22 -24.43 1.28 -2.20
C PRO A 22 -25.14 2.57 -1.76
N GLY A 23 -25.35 2.79 -0.46
CA GLY A 23 -26.27 3.84 -0.01
C GLY A 23 -25.77 5.27 -0.24
N PRO A 24 -26.69 6.25 -0.15
CA PRO A 24 -26.51 7.61 -0.66
C PRO A 24 -25.53 8.48 0.16
N THR A 25 -24.94 7.96 1.24
CA THR A 25 -24.03 8.71 2.13
C THR A 25 -22.85 7.84 2.54
N ALA A 26 -21.66 8.46 2.68
CA ALA A 26 -20.43 7.82 3.14
C ALA A 26 -20.45 7.51 4.65
N SER A 27 -21.46 6.77 5.10
CA SER A 27 -21.68 6.49 6.52
C SER A 27 -22.12 5.05 6.76
N CYS A 28 -21.49 4.40 7.72
CA CYS A 28 -21.91 3.10 8.23
C CYS A 28 -23.16 3.18 9.12
N ALA A 29 -23.65 4.38 9.47
CA ALA A 29 -24.73 4.58 10.45
C ALA A 29 -26.08 3.96 10.02
N THR A 30 -26.28 3.72 8.73
CA THR A 30 -27.51 3.13 8.18
C THR A 30 -27.46 1.59 8.10
N CYS A 31 -26.31 0.97 8.41
CA CYS A 31 -26.18 -0.48 8.46
C CYS A 31 -26.69 -1.02 9.81
N ASP A 32 -27.24 -2.24 9.83
CA ASP A 32 -27.58 -2.92 11.08
C ASP A 32 -26.32 -3.24 11.90
N THR A 33 -26.48 -3.36 13.22
CA THR A 33 -25.36 -3.53 14.16
C THR A 33 -24.56 -4.81 13.93
N THR A 34 -25.20 -5.89 13.49
CA THR A 34 -24.52 -7.16 13.19
C THR A 34 -23.64 -7.00 11.96
N ARG A 35 -24.17 -6.40 10.89
CA ARG A 35 -23.42 -6.09 9.67
C ARG A 35 -22.28 -5.11 9.92
N GLN A 36 -22.48 -4.09 10.77
CA GLN A 36 -21.42 -3.17 11.19
C GLN A 36 -20.27 -3.92 11.88
N GLY A 37 -20.57 -4.82 12.82
CA GLY A 37 -19.56 -5.60 13.52
C GLY A 37 -18.73 -6.50 12.60
N VAL A 38 -19.39 -7.24 11.71
CA VAL A 38 -18.72 -8.13 10.74
C VAL A 38 -17.89 -7.33 9.73
N CYS A 39 -18.47 -6.26 9.16
CA CYS A 39 -17.79 -5.40 8.20
C CYS A 39 -16.55 -4.74 8.81
N HIS A 40 -16.70 -4.20 10.03
CA HIS A 40 -15.59 -3.59 10.77
C HIS A 40 -14.46 -4.58 11.01
N GLY A 41 -14.74 -5.75 11.59
CA GLY A 41 -13.70 -6.74 11.89
C GLY A 41 -12.94 -7.20 10.63
N ASN A 42 -13.67 -7.44 9.53
CA ASN A 42 -13.05 -7.84 8.26
C ASN A 42 -12.17 -6.73 7.68
N ILE A 43 -12.68 -5.49 7.62
CA ILE A 43 -11.93 -4.37 7.05
C ILE A 43 -10.73 -4.02 7.93
N GLU A 44 -10.85 -4.10 9.25
CA GLU A 44 -9.73 -3.90 10.18
C GLU A 44 -8.59 -4.88 9.91
N GLN A 45 -8.92 -6.18 9.87
CA GLN A 45 -7.94 -7.23 9.66
C GLN A 45 -7.27 -7.12 8.28
N LEU A 46 -8.05 -6.86 7.24
CA LEU A 46 -7.54 -6.69 5.88
C LEU A 46 -6.67 -5.45 5.76
N THR A 47 -7.09 -4.32 6.32
CA THR A 47 -6.33 -3.06 6.33
C THR A 47 -5.01 -3.23 7.07
N ARG A 48 -5.02 -3.89 8.24
CA ARG A 48 -3.80 -4.23 8.96
C ARG A 48 -2.85 -5.08 8.13
N SER A 49 -3.38 -6.13 7.49
CA SER A 49 -2.59 -7.03 6.65
C SER A 49 -1.98 -6.29 5.45
N PHE A 50 -2.75 -5.38 4.83
CA PHE A 50 -2.28 -4.52 3.75
C PHE A 50 -1.15 -3.60 4.22
N VAL A 51 -1.34 -2.88 5.33
CA VAL A 51 -0.32 -1.98 5.87
C VAL A 51 0.97 -2.73 6.21
N GLU A 52 0.88 -3.88 6.88
CA GLU A 52 2.04 -4.69 7.24
C GLU A 52 2.77 -5.21 5.99
N SER A 53 2.04 -5.69 4.97
CA SER A 53 2.61 -6.17 3.71
C SER A 53 3.34 -5.05 2.97
N THR A 54 2.73 -3.87 2.88
CA THR A 54 3.30 -2.71 2.17
C THR A 54 4.53 -2.17 2.89
N LEU A 55 4.50 -2.03 4.22
CA LEU A 55 5.67 -1.56 4.98
C LEU A 55 6.83 -2.56 4.90
N LYS A 56 6.54 -3.86 4.91
CA LYS A 56 7.56 -4.90 4.73
C LYS A 56 8.22 -4.82 3.36
N HIS A 57 7.41 -4.64 2.30
CA HIS A 57 7.90 -4.46 0.94
C HIS A 57 8.85 -3.26 0.85
N ILE A 58 8.39 -2.08 1.29
CA ILE A 58 9.18 -0.83 1.36
C ILE A 58 10.53 -1.04 2.07
N LEU A 59 10.53 -1.74 3.20
CA LEU A 59 11.76 -2.00 3.95
C LEU A 59 12.74 -2.86 3.14
N ILE A 60 12.25 -3.93 2.52
CA ILE A 60 13.08 -4.83 1.71
C ILE A 60 13.69 -4.09 0.52
N GLU A 61 12.89 -3.30 -0.20
CA GLU A 61 13.39 -2.50 -1.33
C GLU A 61 14.48 -1.52 -0.88
N SER A 62 14.25 -0.86 0.26
CA SER A 62 15.22 0.07 0.85
C SER A 62 16.55 -0.60 1.21
N MET A 63 16.52 -1.87 1.59
CA MET A 63 17.73 -2.67 1.84
C MET A 63 18.43 -3.14 0.56
N LEU A 64 17.69 -3.28 -0.55
CA LEU A 64 18.23 -3.69 -1.84
C LEU A 64 18.80 -2.53 -2.65
N MET A 65 18.46 -1.29 -2.32
CA MET A 65 19.00 -0.06 -2.92
C MET A 65 20.48 0.18 -2.53
N ASP A 66 21.38 -0.66 -3.03
CA ASP A 66 22.82 -0.61 -2.82
C ASP A 66 23.54 0.36 -3.78
N GLU A 67 24.88 0.33 -3.78
CA GLU A 67 25.72 1.22 -4.60
C GLU A 67 25.47 1.12 -6.12
N ARG A 68 24.93 0.01 -6.62
CA ARG A 68 24.58 -0.17 -8.04
C ARG A 68 23.39 0.69 -8.48
N VAL A 69 22.54 1.09 -7.54
CA VAL A 69 21.38 1.94 -7.83
C VAL A 69 21.81 3.42 -7.82
N PRO A 70 21.49 4.25 -8.84
CA PRO A 70 21.88 5.65 -8.85
C PRO A 70 21.42 6.41 -7.59
N ALA A 71 22.30 7.23 -7.02
CA ALA A 71 22.01 7.95 -5.77
C ALA A 71 20.74 8.82 -5.85
N ALA A 72 20.51 9.47 -6.99
CA ALA A 72 19.31 10.25 -7.24
C ALA A 72 18.03 9.39 -7.18
N HIS A 73 18.08 8.19 -7.76
CA HIS A 73 16.97 7.23 -7.70
C HIS A 73 16.74 6.75 -6.26
N ARG A 74 17.80 6.33 -5.54
CA ARG A 74 17.68 5.92 -4.12
C ARG A 74 17.03 6.99 -3.26
N SER A 75 17.43 8.25 -3.43
CA SER A 75 16.85 9.37 -2.68
C SER A 75 15.38 9.57 -3.01
N ALA A 76 15.01 9.59 -4.29
CA ALA A 76 13.63 9.80 -4.72
C ALA A 76 12.71 8.63 -4.32
N HIS A 77 13.17 7.39 -4.47
CA HIS A 77 12.45 6.17 -4.08
C HIS A 77 12.17 6.16 -2.57
N ASN A 78 13.17 6.45 -1.74
CA ASN A 78 12.98 6.53 -0.27
C ASN A 78 12.03 7.67 0.17
N GLN A 79 11.99 8.78 -0.57
CA GLN A 79 11.01 9.84 -0.33
C GLN A 79 9.60 9.36 -0.66
N ALA A 80 9.42 8.65 -1.78
CA ALA A 80 8.14 8.05 -2.16
C ALA A 80 7.67 7.01 -1.13
N HIS A 81 8.57 6.14 -0.65
CA HIS A 81 8.32 5.22 0.46
C HIS A 81 7.81 5.95 1.71
N THR A 82 8.46 7.05 2.09
CA THR A 82 8.05 7.85 3.24
C THR A 82 6.66 8.46 3.05
N ALA A 83 6.33 8.91 1.85
CA ALA A 83 5.00 9.44 1.53
C ALA A 83 3.91 8.37 1.65
N ILE A 84 4.13 7.18 1.09
CA ILE A 84 3.20 6.04 1.19
C ILE A 84 3.04 5.60 2.65
N ALA A 85 4.13 5.49 3.41
CA ALA A 85 4.09 5.13 4.83
C ALA A 85 3.25 6.13 5.67
N ARG A 86 3.30 7.42 5.33
CA ARG A 86 2.44 8.43 5.97
C ARG A 86 0.97 8.23 5.63
N GLN A 87 0.63 7.96 4.37
CA GLN A 87 -0.76 7.67 3.97
C GLN A 87 -1.30 6.42 4.69
N LEU A 88 -0.51 5.33 4.75
CA LEU A 88 -0.85 4.12 5.48
C LEU A 88 -1.12 4.39 6.96
N LYS A 89 -0.32 5.25 7.59
CA LYS A 89 -0.54 5.68 8.97
C LYS A 89 -1.86 6.44 9.12
N SER A 90 -2.17 7.37 8.23
CA SER A 90 -3.41 8.13 8.26
C SER A 90 -4.65 7.24 8.17
N VAL A 91 -4.65 6.24 7.28
CA VAL A 91 -5.75 5.27 7.17
C VAL A 91 -5.96 4.50 8.48
N ARG A 92 -4.87 4.10 9.14
CA ARG A 92 -4.97 3.42 10.45
C ARG A 92 -5.57 4.30 11.53
N VAL A 93 -5.26 5.60 11.56
CA VAL A 93 -5.82 6.56 12.52
C VAL A 93 -7.32 6.73 12.30
N VAL A 94 -7.73 7.01 11.05
CA VAL A 94 -9.15 7.14 10.68
C VAL A 94 -9.95 5.91 11.08
N PHE A 95 -9.40 4.71 10.84
CA PHE A 95 -10.08 3.47 11.21
C PHE A 95 -10.20 3.30 12.73
N SER A 96 -9.17 3.67 13.50
CA SER A 96 -9.16 3.50 14.96
C SER A 96 -10.08 4.47 15.71
N GLU A 97 -10.32 5.67 15.18
CA GLU A 97 -11.09 6.72 15.85
C GLU A 97 -12.57 6.70 15.44
N ASP A 98 -12.86 6.64 14.13
CA ASP A 98 -14.22 6.85 13.62
C ASP A 98 -14.97 5.55 13.32
N ARG A 99 -14.27 4.40 13.26
CA ARG A 99 -14.80 3.09 12.84
C ARG A 99 -15.58 3.14 11.52
N ASN A 100 -15.36 4.18 10.71
CA ASN A 100 -16.06 4.43 9.47
C ASN A 100 -15.34 3.68 8.34
N CYS A 101 -15.87 2.49 8.02
CA CYS A 101 -15.34 1.64 6.98
C CYS A 101 -15.32 2.31 5.60
N VAL A 102 -16.24 3.23 5.30
CA VAL A 102 -16.30 3.91 4.00
C VAL A 102 -15.10 4.84 3.81
N LEU A 103 -14.82 5.70 4.80
CA LEU A 103 -13.66 6.61 4.76
C LEU A 103 -12.34 5.84 4.71
N ALA A 104 -12.27 4.70 5.39
CA ALA A 104 -11.09 3.85 5.32
C ALA A 104 -10.88 3.27 3.92
N ILE A 105 -11.94 2.81 3.25
CA ILE A 105 -11.86 2.32 1.86
C ILE A 105 -11.45 3.45 0.91
N GLU A 106 -11.96 4.66 1.08
CA GLU A 106 -11.56 5.83 0.28
C GLU A 106 -10.07 6.15 0.46
N GLY A 107 -9.56 6.11 1.69
CA GLY A 107 -8.13 6.28 1.95
C GLY A 107 -7.27 5.17 1.30
N ILE A 108 -7.77 3.93 1.28
CA ILE A 108 -7.11 2.82 0.58
C ILE A 108 -7.11 3.02 -0.94
N GLU A 109 -8.16 3.62 -1.53
CA GLU A 109 -8.19 3.99 -2.96
C GLU A 109 -7.09 4.98 -3.31
N GLN A 110 -6.88 6.00 -2.48
CA GLN A 110 -5.83 6.99 -2.70
C GLN A 110 -4.45 6.34 -2.65
N ILE A 111 -4.23 5.44 -1.69
CA ILE A 111 -2.98 4.68 -1.58
C ILE A 111 -2.78 3.76 -2.79
N HIS A 112 -3.85 3.15 -3.32
CA HIS A 112 -3.76 2.32 -4.53
C HIS A 112 -3.19 3.10 -5.70
N GLN A 113 -3.67 4.32 -5.95
CA GLN A 113 -3.15 5.17 -7.02
C GLN A 113 -1.68 5.54 -6.78
N ALA A 114 -1.30 5.85 -5.53
CA ALA A 114 0.09 6.11 -5.17
C ALA A 114 0.99 4.89 -5.39
N LEU A 115 0.51 3.68 -5.10
CA LEU A 115 1.23 2.43 -5.33
C LEU A 115 1.42 2.14 -6.83
N LEU A 116 0.37 2.30 -7.64
CA LEU A 116 0.50 2.08 -9.09
C LEU A 116 1.52 3.04 -9.73
N ALA A 117 1.49 4.31 -9.33
CA ALA A 117 2.50 5.28 -9.74
C ALA A 117 3.90 4.85 -9.25
N HIS A 118 4.00 4.44 -7.98
CA HIS A 118 5.26 4.01 -7.38
C HIS A 118 5.89 2.82 -8.13
N PHE A 119 5.10 1.79 -8.42
CA PHE A 119 5.57 0.59 -9.13
C PHE A 119 6.17 0.94 -10.48
N LYS A 120 5.54 1.87 -11.19
CA LYS A 120 5.98 2.31 -12.52
C LYS A 120 7.20 3.22 -12.47
N GLU A 121 7.21 4.19 -11.56
CA GLU A 121 8.22 5.25 -11.53
C GLU A 121 9.49 4.84 -10.78
N TYR A 122 9.39 3.90 -9.85
CA TYR A 122 10.49 3.53 -8.95
C TYR A 122 10.83 2.05 -9.02
N ASP A 123 9.87 1.16 -8.79
CA ASP A 123 10.17 -0.28 -8.64
C ASP A 123 10.62 -0.92 -9.96
N GLN A 124 9.98 -0.57 -11.09
CA GLN A 124 10.39 -1.04 -12.41
C GLN A 124 11.84 -0.64 -12.75
N PRO A 125 12.25 0.65 -12.62
CA PRO A 125 13.66 1.00 -12.75
C PRO A 125 14.58 0.31 -11.74
N LEU A 126 14.15 0.16 -10.48
CA LEU A 126 14.93 -0.55 -9.45
C LEU A 126 15.22 -2.00 -9.88
N GLU A 127 14.21 -2.73 -10.37
CA GLU A 127 14.39 -4.08 -10.90
C GLU A 127 15.40 -4.12 -12.06
N ALA A 128 15.38 -3.12 -12.94
CA ALA A 128 16.37 -3.02 -14.03
C ALA A 128 17.80 -2.86 -13.48
N TYR A 129 18.03 -1.94 -12.53
CA TYR A 129 19.36 -1.77 -11.91
C TYR A 129 19.86 -3.02 -11.18
N LEU A 130 18.95 -3.77 -10.53
CA LEU A 130 19.32 -4.95 -9.75
C LEU A 130 19.61 -6.18 -10.62
N THR A 131 19.03 -6.23 -11.82
CA THR A 131 19.20 -7.33 -12.78
C THR A 131 20.29 -7.07 -13.81
N GLU A 132 20.75 -5.82 -13.94
CA GLU A 132 21.87 -5.47 -14.79
C GLU A 132 23.15 -6.17 -14.32
N PRO A 133 23.84 -6.93 -15.20
CA PRO A 133 25.05 -7.63 -14.82
C PRO A 133 26.12 -6.60 -14.44
N ALA A 134 26.75 -6.78 -13.28
CA ALA A 134 27.88 -5.94 -12.89
C ALA A 134 28.98 -6.06 -13.95
N LEU A 135 29.37 -4.94 -14.57
CA LEU A 135 30.51 -4.91 -15.47
C LEU A 135 31.74 -5.46 -14.73
N PRO A 136 32.51 -6.37 -15.33
CA PRO A 136 33.74 -6.85 -14.72
C PRO A 136 34.69 -5.67 -14.50
N PRO A 137 35.46 -5.63 -13.40
CA PRO A 137 36.17 -4.43 -13.00
C PRO A 137 37.26 -3.94 -13.97
N TYR A 138 37.65 -4.71 -15.00
CA TYR A 138 38.61 -4.31 -16.01
C TYR A 138 38.32 -5.03 -17.33
N ALA A 139 38.10 -4.28 -18.40
CA ALA A 139 38.25 -4.71 -19.79
C ALA A 139 39.43 -3.94 -20.41
#